data_AF-A0A8T4D253-F1
#
_entry.id   AF-A0A8T4D253-F1
#
_cell.length_a   1.000
_cell.length_b   1.000
_cell.length_c   1.000
_cell.angle_alpha   90.00
_cell.angle_beta   90.00
_cell.angle_gamma   90.00
#
_symmetry.space_group_name_H-M   'P 1'
#
loop_
_entity.id
_entity.type
_entity.pdbx_description
1 polymer ?
#
loop_
_entity_poly.entity_id
_entity_poly.type
_entity_poly.pdbx_seq_one_letter_code
_entity_poly.pdbx_strand_id
1 'polypeptide(L)'
;MHKSILFAIFVIALIGSLVTVASAYNWNGSLESGYAVTSNYHGIDVPSGAKVVVTAMTTDWSVDKVTFIWKNPAGQVVFSETKQVYTNGTKYAGKLIRYANSTFEPNAFGDWGVQAKFLDVHRICRCIWTEKVAKRATSFNVIPEVPIIGTAGASIAMLLGLTYKLKRKSQK
;
A
#
# COMPACT_ATOMS: atom_id res chain seq x y z
N MET A 1 -0.99 -31.43 32.84
CA MET A 1 -2.09 -30.61 32.27
C MET A 1 -1.72 -29.15 31.99
N HIS A 2 -0.82 -28.50 32.73
CA HIS A 2 -0.45 -27.08 32.46
C HIS A 2 0.37 -26.85 31.16
N LYS A 3 1.26 -27.77 30.78
CA LYS A 3 2.14 -27.59 29.61
C LYS A 3 1.40 -27.62 28.27
N SER A 4 0.31 -28.38 28.17
CA SER A 4 -0.54 -28.47 26.98
C SER A 4 -1.41 -27.23 26.77
N ILE A 5 -1.79 -26.54 27.85
CA ILE A 5 -2.54 -25.28 27.80
C ILE A 5 -1.65 -24.13 27.31
N LEU A 6 -0.40 -24.05 27.81
CA LEU A 6 0.59 -23.06 27.35
C LEU A 6 0.93 -23.20 25.86
N PHE A 7 1.01 -24.43 25.36
CA PHE A 7 1.29 -24.69 23.94
C PHE A 7 0.11 -24.28 23.04
N ALA A 8 -1.13 -24.55 23.48
CA ALA A 8 -2.33 -24.13 22.76
C ALA A 8 -2.44 -22.60 22.67
N ILE A 9 -2.13 -21.88 23.76
CA ILE A 9 -2.12 -20.40 23.77
C ILE A 9 -1.08 -19.85 22.78
N PHE A 10 0.10 -20.47 22.71
CA PHE A 10 1.16 -20.03 21.79
C PHE A 10 0.79 -20.27 20.31
N VAL A 11 0.15 -21.40 20.00
CA VAL A 11 -0.34 -21.70 18.66
C VAL A 11 -1.49 -20.76 18.25
N ILE A 12 -2.40 -20.43 19.17
CA ILE A 12 -3.47 -19.45 18.92
C ILE A 12 -2.89 -18.04 18.72
N ALA A 13 -1.85 -17.65 19.48
CA ALA A 13 -1.14 -16.38 19.26
C ALA A 13 -0.41 -16.35 17.90
N LEU A 14 0.14 -17.48 17.44
CA LEU A 14 0.79 -17.60 16.13
C LEU A 14 -0.23 -17.52 14.97
N ILE A 15 -1.37 -18.20 15.10
CA ILE A 15 -2.44 -18.18 14.09
C ILE A 15 -3.15 -16.82 14.06
N GLY A 16 -3.26 -16.14 15.21
CA GLY A 16 -3.80 -14.77 15.30
C GLY A 16 -2.94 -13.72 14.60
N SER A 17 -1.67 -14.02 14.32
CA SER A 17 -0.79 -13.14 13.54
C SER A 17 -1.08 -13.16 12.03
N LEU A 18 -1.89 -14.13 11.57
CA LEU A 18 -2.33 -14.27 10.18
C LEU A 18 -3.66 -13.54 9.89
N VAL A 19 -4.09 -12.64 10.77
CA VAL A 19 -5.13 -11.68 10.41
C VAL A 19 -4.48 -10.69 9.45
N THR A 20 -4.73 -10.88 8.15
CA THR A 20 -4.41 -9.88 7.14
C THR A 20 -5.06 -8.58 7.59
N VAL A 21 -4.22 -7.59 7.87
CA VAL A 21 -4.66 -6.23 8.08
C VAL A 21 -5.25 -5.81 6.73
N ALA A 22 -6.57 -5.89 6.59
CA ALA A 22 -7.29 -5.00 5.71
C ALA A 22 -7.10 -3.62 6.31
N SER A 23 -5.91 -3.04 6.09
CA SER A 23 -5.59 -1.72 6.57
C SER A 23 -6.53 -0.77 5.85
N ALA A 24 -7.56 -0.33 6.56
CA ALA A 24 -8.16 0.96 6.34
C ALA A 24 -7.01 1.97 6.44
N TYR A 25 -6.44 2.31 5.28
CA TYR A 25 -5.30 3.19 5.19
C TYR A 25 -5.73 4.57 5.67
N ASN A 26 -5.19 5.00 6.82
CA ASN A 26 -5.32 6.36 7.31
C ASN A 26 -4.44 7.26 6.45
N TRP A 27 -5.06 7.84 5.43
CA TRP A 27 -4.42 8.80 4.55
C TRP A 27 -4.00 10.05 5.34
N ASN A 28 -2.70 10.35 5.35
CA ASN A 28 -2.11 11.53 5.97
C ASN A 28 -1.67 12.59 4.95
N GLY A 29 -2.10 12.46 3.68
CA GLY A 29 -1.88 13.51 2.70
C GLY A 29 -2.74 14.73 3.02
N SER A 30 -2.43 15.89 2.44
CA SER A 30 -3.32 17.05 2.49
C SER A 30 -4.09 17.17 1.17
N LEU A 31 -5.40 17.41 1.27
CA LEU A 31 -6.31 17.68 0.14
C LEU A 31 -6.44 19.20 -0.02
N GLU A 32 -5.56 19.99 0.57
CA GLU A 32 -5.51 21.47 0.49
C GLU A 32 -5.64 21.97 -0.95
N SER A 33 -4.96 21.31 -1.88
CA SER A 33 -4.99 21.67 -3.29
C SER A 33 -6.29 21.26 -4.01
N GLY A 34 -7.15 20.50 -3.34
CA GLY A 34 -8.38 19.93 -3.87
C GLY A 34 -8.20 18.57 -4.55
N TYR A 35 -6.96 18.11 -4.77
CA TYR A 35 -6.68 16.83 -5.42
C TYR A 35 -5.43 16.16 -4.86
N ALA A 36 -5.49 14.85 -4.66
CA ALA A 36 -4.42 14.03 -4.10
C ALA A 36 -4.35 12.66 -4.77
N VAL A 37 -3.18 12.02 -4.70
CA VAL A 37 -2.99 10.62 -5.09
C VAL A 37 -2.08 9.94 -4.06
N THR A 38 -2.37 8.69 -3.73
CA THR A 38 -1.59 7.89 -2.77
C THR A 38 -1.61 6.43 -3.21
N SER A 39 -0.72 5.60 -2.68
CA SER A 39 -0.82 4.15 -2.74
C SER A 39 -1.02 3.54 -1.35
N ASN A 40 -1.41 2.28 -1.29
CA ASN A 40 -1.37 1.46 -0.06
C ASN A 40 0.06 1.17 0.43
N TYR A 41 1.08 1.50 -0.36
CA TYR A 41 2.50 1.40 -0.02
C TYR A 41 3.18 2.77 -0.01
N HIS A 42 2.43 3.83 0.31
CA HIS A 42 3.01 5.17 0.32
C HIS A 42 4.05 5.29 1.44
N GLY A 43 5.29 5.61 1.07
CA GLY A 43 6.40 5.77 2.02
C GLY A 43 7.00 4.46 2.54
N ILE A 44 6.61 3.31 1.99
CA ILE A 44 7.18 1.99 2.32
C ILE A 44 7.48 1.20 1.04
N ASP A 45 8.38 0.22 1.14
CA ASP A 45 8.71 -0.65 0.00
C ASP A 45 7.57 -1.64 -0.29
N VAL A 46 7.43 -1.98 -1.56
CA VAL A 46 6.47 -2.97 -2.09
C VAL A 46 7.19 -4.31 -2.23
N PRO A 47 6.72 -5.37 -1.55
CA PRO A 47 7.22 -6.71 -1.82
C PRO A 47 6.89 -7.14 -3.26
N SER A 48 7.82 -7.84 -3.90
CA SER A 48 7.58 -8.46 -5.20
C SER A 48 6.28 -9.26 -5.24
N GLY A 49 5.51 -9.14 -6.32
CA GLY A 49 4.22 -9.84 -6.48
C GLY A 49 3.07 -9.28 -5.63
N ALA A 50 3.30 -8.24 -4.83
CA ALA A 50 2.23 -7.59 -4.09
C ALA A 50 1.35 -6.73 -5.00
N LYS A 51 0.04 -6.75 -4.76
CA LYS A 51 -0.91 -5.87 -5.44
C LYS A 51 -0.82 -4.46 -4.85
N VAL A 52 -0.53 -3.50 -5.69
CA VAL A 52 -0.53 -2.07 -5.35
C VAL A 52 -1.85 -1.46 -5.75
N VAL A 53 -2.49 -0.78 -4.80
CA VAL A 53 -3.72 -0.01 -5.00
C VAL A 53 -3.37 1.47 -4.92
N VAL A 54 -3.51 2.17 -6.03
CA VAL A 54 -3.37 3.62 -6.11
C VAL A 54 -4.74 4.26 -6.02
N THR A 55 -4.90 5.22 -5.11
CA THR A 55 -6.14 5.93 -4.85
C THR A 55 -5.96 7.41 -5.19
N ALA A 56 -6.76 7.89 -6.13
CA ALA A 56 -6.89 9.31 -6.46
C ALA A 56 -8.11 9.90 -5.74
N MET A 57 -7.97 11.12 -5.25
CA MET A 57 -8.97 11.82 -4.46
C MET A 57 -9.12 13.25 -4.96
N THR A 58 -10.34 13.76 -4.96
CA THR A 58 -10.61 15.17 -5.24
C THR A 58 -11.87 15.68 -4.53
N THR A 59 -11.88 16.97 -4.17
CA THR A 59 -13.09 17.68 -3.73
C THR A 59 -13.76 18.47 -4.86
N ASP A 60 -13.21 18.41 -6.08
CA ASP A 60 -13.80 19.05 -7.26
C ASP A 60 -14.97 18.20 -7.76
N TRP A 61 -16.18 18.78 -7.70
CA TRP A 61 -17.41 18.11 -8.11
C TRP A 61 -17.51 17.88 -9.62
N SER A 62 -16.74 18.64 -10.42
CA SER A 62 -16.78 18.56 -11.88
C SER A 62 -16.02 17.35 -12.45
N VAL A 63 -15.19 16.68 -11.63
CA VAL A 63 -14.47 15.48 -12.04
C VAL A 63 -15.42 14.28 -12.10
N ASP A 64 -15.44 13.60 -13.24
CA ASP A 64 -16.23 12.38 -13.46
C ASP A 64 -15.36 11.13 -13.55
N LYS A 65 -14.12 11.28 -14.04
CA LYS A 65 -13.21 10.17 -14.32
C LYS A 65 -11.78 10.50 -13.93
N VAL A 66 -11.03 9.45 -13.65
CA VAL A 66 -9.58 9.53 -13.45
C VAL A 66 -8.89 8.51 -14.33
N THR A 67 -7.91 8.95 -15.12
CA THR A 67 -7.01 8.07 -15.86
C THR A 67 -5.74 7.84 -15.05
N PHE A 68 -5.45 6.58 -14.74
CA PHE A 68 -4.22 6.13 -14.10
C PHE A 68 -3.25 5.63 -15.16
N ILE A 69 -2.00 6.09 -15.08
CA ILE A 69 -0.92 5.71 -15.99
C ILE A 69 0.22 5.18 -15.15
N TRP A 70 0.48 3.88 -15.27
CA TRP A 70 1.53 3.17 -14.55
C TRP A 70 2.77 3.09 -15.40
N LYS A 71 3.87 3.58 -14.85
CA LYS A 71 5.20 3.54 -15.45
C LYS A 71 6.09 2.60 -14.66
N ASN A 72 6.75 1.71 -15.40
CA ASN A 72 7.77 0.83 -14.85
C ASN A 72 9.06 1.63 -14.50
N PRO A 73 10.07 0.99 -13.88
CA PRO A 73 11.33 1.64 -13.53
C PRO A 73 12.14 2.15 -14.70
N ALA A 74 11.91 1.61 -15.91
CA ALA A 74 12.48 2.15 -17.15
C ALA A 74 11.74 3.40 -17.68
N GLY A 75 10.71 3.87 -16.97
CA GLY A 75 9.87 5.02 -17.35
C GLY A 75 8.82 4.72 -18.42
N GLN A 76 8.69 3.46 -18.85
CA GLN A 76 7.74 3.03 -19.88
C GLN A 76 6.33 2.88 -19.31
N VAL A 77 5.32 3.34 -20.05
CA VAL A 77 3.92 3.10 -19.68
C VAL A 77 3.59 1.64 -19.94
N VAL A 78 3.32 0.88 -18.88
CA VAL A 78 3.01 -0.56 -18.97
C VAL A 78 1.53 -0.86 -18.74
N PHE A 79 0.82 0.03 -18.06
CA PHE A 79 -0.61 -0.12 -17.82
C PHE A 79 -1.28 1.25 -17.75
N SER A 80 -2.46 1.37 -18.33
CA SER A 80 -3.25 2.59 -18.29
C SER A 80 -4.73 2.24 -18.25
N GLU A 81 -5.47 2.84 -17.33
CA GLU A 81 -6.91 2.62 -17.22
C GLU A 81 -7.64 3.89 -16.80
N THR A 82 -8.92 4.00 -17.17
CA THR A 82 -9.78 5.11 -16.76
C THR A 82 -10.91 4.57 -15.90
N LYS A 83 -11.09 5.15 -14.72
CA LYS A 83 -12.13 4.77 -13.76
C LYS A 83 -13.09 5.92 -13.55
N GLN A 84 -14.36 5.58 -13.38
CA GLN A 84 -15.38 6.52 -12.89
C GLN A 84 -15.07 6.84 -11.43
N VAL A 85 -15.32 8.08 -11.04
CA VAL A 85 -15.22 8.46 -9.63
C VAL A 85 -16.46 8.02 -8.86
N TYR A 86 -16.27 7.68 -7.60
CA TYR A 86 -17.35 7.38 -6.64
C TYR A 86 -17.15 8.19 -5.37
N THR A 87 -18.13 8.14 -4.47
CA THR A 87 -18.03 8.72 -3.12
C THR A 87 -18.41 7.67 -2.09
N ASN A 88 -17.79 7.72 -0.92
CA ASN A 88 -18.10 6.89 0.23
C ASN A 88 -18.64 7.72 1.41
N GLY A 89 -19.03 8.98 1.17
CA GLY A 89 -19.60 9.87 2.19
C GLY A 89 -18.58 10.67 3.00
N THR A 90 -17.27 10.43 2.84
CA THR A 90 -16.24 11.21 3.56
C THR A 90 -16.17 12.65 3.03
N LYS A 91 -15.83 13.57 3.94
CA LYS A 91 -15.71 15.00 3.63
C LYS A 91 -14.34 15.53 4.05
N TYR A 92 -13.81 16.44 3.26
CA TYR A 92 -12.63 17.23 3.58
C TYR A 92 -13.02 18.71 3.58
N ALA A 93 -12.79 19.41 4.70
CA ALA A 93 -13.19 20.81 4.87
C ALA A 93 -14.67 21.08 4.46
N GLY A 94 -15.59 20.17 4.82
CA GLY A 94 -17.01 20.26 4.49
C GLY A 94 -17.40 19.84 3.06
N LYS A 95 -16.44 19.60 2.17
CA LYS A 95 -16.69 19.17 0.78
C LYS A 95 -16.62 17.65 0.65
N LEU A 96 -17.54 17.05 -0.12
CA LEU A 96 -17.56 15.61 -0.36
C LEU A 96 -16.34 15.19 -1.19
N ILE A 97 -15.65 14.13 -0.75
CA ILE A 97 -14.51 13.59 -1.47
C ILE A 97 -15.01 12.61 -2.53
N ARG A 98 -14.44 12.73 -3.72
CA ARG A 98 -14.61 11.83 -4.86
C ARG A 98 -13.34 11.02 -5.02
N TYR A 99 -13.50 9.71 -5.17
CA TYR A 99 -12.44 8.72 -5.19
C TYR A 99 -12.42 7.97 -6.52
N ALA A 100 -11.23 7.55 -6.93
CA ALA A 100 -11.04 6.52 -7.94
C ALA A 100 -9.84 5.67 -7.55
N ASN A 101 -9.85 4.37 -7.85
CA ASN A 101 -8.75 3.47 -7.52
C ASN A 101 -8.34 2.66 -8.74
N SER A 102 -7.04 2.42 -8.85
CA SER A 102 -6.42 1.53 -9.81
C SER A 102 -5.58 0.52 -9.08
N THR A 103 -5.66 -0.75 -9.49
CA THR A 103 -4.90 -1.83 -8.88
C THR A 103 -4.03 -2.48 -9.93
N PHE A 104 -2.74 -2.65 -9.62
CA PHE A 104 -1.79 -3.30 -10.49
C PHE A 104 -0.80 -4.13 -9.67
N GLU A 105 -0.23 -5.16 -10.28
CA GLU A 105 0.79 -6.01 -9.67
C GLU A 105 2.13 -5.75 -10.38
N PRO A 106 3.03 -4.94 -9.77
CA PRO A 106 4.33 -4.63 -10.35
C PRO A 106 5.17 -5.89 -10.56
N ASN A 107 5.74 -6.03 -11.75
CA ASN A 107 6.47 -7.23 -12.19
C ASN A 107 7.98 -6.99 -12.39
N ALA A 108 8.49 -5.84 -11.94
CA ALA A 108 9.90 -5.48 -12.04
C ALA A 108 10.35 -4.75 -10.76
N PHE A 109 11.61 -4.97 -10.38
CA PHE A 109 12.23 -4.30 -9.23
C PHE A 109 12.62 -2.85 -9.54
N GLY A 110 12.57 -2.00 -8.52
CA GLY A 110 12.95 -0.59 -8.59
C GLY A 110 11.77 0.36 -8.46
N ASP A 111 12.00 1.63 -8.82
CA ASP A 111 11.06 2.71 -8.63
C ASP A 111 9.95 2.73 -9.69
N TRP A 112 8.72 2.55 -9.26
CA TRP A 112 7.54 2.69 -10.10
C TRP A 112 6.93 4.07 -9.94
N GLY A 113 6.36 4.59 -11.01
CA GLY A 113 5.65 5.87 -11.01
C GLY A 113 4.22 5.71 -11.51
N VAL A 114 3.25 6.26 -10.78
CA VAL A 114 1.85 6.27 -11.18
C VAL A 114 1.34 7.69 -11.27
N GLN A 115 0.81 8.06 -12.43
CA GLN A 115 0.20 9.36 -12.68
C GLN A 115 -1.31 9.23 -12.71
N ALA A 116 -2.02 10.04 -11.94
CA ALA A 116 -3.46 10.21 -11.97
C ALA A 116 -3.82 11.52 -12.69
N LYS A 117 -4.57 11.43 -13.79
CA LYS A 117 -5.13 12.56 -14.53
C LYS A 117 -6.62 12.67 -14.22
N PHE A 118 -7.04 13.80 -13.65
CA PHE A 118 -8.44 14.06 -13.35
C PHE A 118 -9.13 14.68 -14.58
N LEU A 119 -10.26 14.09 -14.99
CA LEU A 119 -11.02 14.44 -16.18
C LEU A 119 -12.45 14.85 -15.80
N ASP A 120 -12.99 15.80 -16.55
CA ASP A 120 -14.41 16.15 -16.48
C ASP A 120 -15.27 15.34 -17.48
N VAL A 121 -16.58 15.59 -17.45
CA VAL A 121 -17.57 14.94 -18.32
C VAL A 121 -17.28 15.11 -19.82
N HIS A 122 -16.57 16.16 -20.21
CA HIS A 122 -16.16 16.42 -21.60
C HIS A 122 -14.83 15.74 -21.95
N ARG A 123 -14.29 14.90 -21.06
CA ARG A 123 -12.96 14.27 -21.15
C ARG A 123 -11.82 15.28 -21.22
N ILE A 124 -12.07 16.53 -20.81
CA ILE A 124 -11.04 17.55 -20.78
C ILE A 124 -10.30 17.40 -19.45
N CYS A 125 -8.98 17.24 -19.54
CA CYS A 125 -8.15 17.35 -18.35
C CYS A 125 -8.21 18.81 -17.90
N ARG A 126 -8.69 19.06 -16.68
CA ARG A 126 -8.83 20.41 -16.09
C ARG A 126 -7.44 21.03 -15.86
N CYS A 127 -6.75 21.39 -16.93
CA CYS A 127 -5.47 22.11 -16.95
C CYS A 127 -5.71 23.59 -17.24
N ILE A 128 -6.69 24.22 -16.59
CA ILE A 128 -7.20 25.50 -17.09
C ILE A 128 -6.75 26.60 -16.12
N TRP A 129 -5.51 27.06 -16.38
CA TRP A 129 -4.90 28.33 -15.97
C TRP A 129 -4.43 28.54 -14.53
N THR A 130 -3.94 27.49 -13.86
CA THR A 130 -2.90 27.65 -12.81
C THR A 130 -2.22 26.30 -12.58
N GLU A 131 -0.89 26.25 -12.68
CA GLU A 131 -0.03 25.06 -12.86
C GLU A 131 0.00 24.03 -11.72
N LYS A 132 -0.92 24.08 -10.77
CA LYS A 132 -0.99 23.07 -9.73
C LYS A 132 -2.26 22.27 -9.99
N VAL A 133 -2.17 20.94 -9.94
CA VAL A 133 -3.20 20.09 -9.34
C VAL A 133 -3.88 19.00 -10.19
N ALA A 134 -4.36 19.21 -11.43
CA ALA A 134 -5.15 18.16 -12.12
C ALA A 134 -4.37 16.92 -12.60
N LYS A 135 -3.05 16.92 -12.42
CA LYS A 135 -2.21 15.72 -12.52
C LYS A 135 -1.48 15.53 -11.20
N ARG A 136 -1.67 14.36 -10.60
CA ARG A 136 -0.98 13.96 -9.37
C ARG A 136 -0.19 12.70 -9.64
N ALA A 137 0.95 12.54 -8.98
CA ALA A 137 1.76 11.34 -9.11
C ALA A 137 2.12 10.79 -7.74
N THR A 138 2.22 9.46 -7.66
CA THR A 138 2.83 8.75 -6.54
C THR A 138 3.88 7.82 -7.09
N SER A 139 4.93 7.57 -6.32
CA SER A 139 5.91 6.54 -6.61
C SER A 139 5.98 5.55 -5.45
N PHE A 140 6.54 4.38 -5.72
CA PHE A 140 6.85 3.35 -4.74
C PHE A 140 7.98 2.48 -5.29
N ASN A 141 8.78 1.92 -4.40
CA ASN A 141 9.92 1.08 -4.76
C ASN A 141 9.57 -0.40 -4.55
N VAL A 142 9.80 -1.23 -5.57
CA VAL A 142 9.55 -2.68 -5.51
C VAL A 142 10.85 -3.40 -5.20
N ILE A 143 10.86 -4.14 -4.08
CA ILE A 143 12.02 -4.89 -3.63
C ILE A 143 11.78 -6.41 -3.75
N PRO A 144 12.85 -7.21 -3.90
CA PRO A 144 12.75 -8.66 -3.75
C PRO A 144 12.12 -9.00 -2.39
N GLU A 145 11.39 -10.11 -2.31
CA GLU A 145 10.93 -10.61 -1.02
C GLU A 145 12.12 -10.75 -0.08
N VAL A 146 12.08 -10.07 1.07
CA VAL A 146 13.02 -10.36 2.14
C VAL A 146 12.67 -11.76 2.64
N PRO A 147 13.59 -12.74 2.67
CA PRO A 147 13.29 -14.06 3.18
C PRO A 147 13.02 -13.99 4.69
N ILE A 148 11.76 -13.69 5.07
CA ILE A 148 11.33 -13.67 6.47
C ILE A 148 11.46 -15.09 7.07
N ILE A 149 11.32 -16.13 6.25
CA ILE A 149 11.49 -17.53 6.66
C ILE A 149 12.94 -17.82 7.08
N GLY A 150 13.93 -17.24 6.40
CA GLY A 150 15.35 -17.43 6.74
C GLY A 150 15.72 -16.75 8.06
N THR A 151 15.22 -15.53 8.29
CA THR A 151 15.49 -14.76 9.51
C THR A 151 14.72 -15.31 10.72
N ALA A 152 13.46 -15.72 10.54
CA ALA A 152 12.69 -16.40 11.59
C ALA A 152 13.30 -17.77 11.93
N GLY A 153 13.68 -18.56 10.90
CA GLY A 153 14.34 -19.85 11.08
C GLY A 153 15.67 -19.74 11.83
N ALA A 154 16.51 -18.77 11.47
CA ALA A 154 17.77 -18.50 12.17
C ALA A 154 17.54 -18.06 13.63
N SER A 155 16.53 -17.22 13.87
CA SER A 155 16.19 -16.75 15.23
C SER A 155 15.70 -17.90 16.12
N ILE A 156 14.85 -18.78 15.58
CA ILE A 156 14.37 -19.99 16.27
C ILE A 156 15.54 -20.93 16.57
N ALA A 157 16.42 -21.18 15.59
CA ALA A 157 17.60 -22.01 15.78
C ALA A 157 18.54 -21.44 16.85
N MET A 158 18.76 -20.12 16.88
CA MET A 158 19.55 -19.45 17.92
C MET A 158 18.90 -19.54 19.30
N LEU A 159 17.59 -19.33 19.41
CA LEU A 159 16.83 -19.48 20.66
C LEU A 159 16.87 -20.93 21.19
N LEU A 160 16.70 -21.92 20.32
CA LEU A 160 16.83 -23.34 20.66
C LEU A 160 18.27 -23.69 21.07
N GLY A 161 19.27 -23.16 20.38
CA GLY A 161 20.68 -23.34 20.74
C GLY A 161 21.03 -22.72 22.09
N LEU A 162 20.50 -21.53 22.39
CA LEU A 162 20.72 -20.82 23.64
C LEU A 162 20.08 -21.55 24.83
N THR A 163 18.82 -21.98 24.68
CA THR A 163 18.11 -22.74 25.73
C THR A 163 18.77 -24.10 25.99
N TYR A 164 19.26 -24.79 24.96
CA TYR A 164 20.04 -26.03 25.11
C TYR A 164 21.35 -25.80 25.89
N LYS A 165 22.10 -24.73 25.58
CA LYS A 165 23.33 -24.38 26.29
C LYS A 165 23.08 -23.99 27.75
N LEU A 166 22.00 -23.24 28.04
CA LEU A 166 21.63 -22.86 29.41
C LEU A 166 21.25 -24.09 30.25
N LYS A 167 20.47 -25.02 29.69
CA LYS A 167 20.11 -26.28 30.38
C LYS A 167 21.33 -27.14 30.71
N ARG A 168 22.33 -27.17 29.82
CA ARG A 168 23.57 -27.93 30.03
C ARG A 168 24.47 -27.33 31.13
N LYS A 169 24.40 -26.01 31.36
CA LYS A 169 25.24 -25.32 32.36
C LYS A 169 24.70 -25.46 33.79
N SER A 170 23.40 -25.72 33.96
CA SER A 170 22.74 -25.91 35.26
C SER A 170 22.86 -27.33 35.83
N GLN A 171 23.40 -28.28 35.06
CA GLN A 171 23.59 -29.69 35.47
C GLN A 171 25.05 -30.06 35.83
N LYS A 172 25.91 -29.06 36.04
CA LYS A 172 27.19 -29.20 36.73
C LYS A 172 27.16 -28.38 37.99
#